data_AF-A0ABD5KL06-F1
#
_entry.id   AF-A0ABD5KL06-F1
#
_cell.length_a   1.000
_cell.length_b   1.000
_cell.length_c   1.000
_cell.angle_alpha   90.00
_cell.angle_beta   90.00
_cell.angle_gamma   90.00
#
_symmetry.space_group_name_H-M   'P 1'
#
loop_
_entity.id
_entity.type
_entity.pdbx_description
1 polymer ?
#
loop_
_entity_poly.entity_id
_entity_poly.type
_entity_poly.pdbx_seq_one_letter_code
_entity_poly.pdbx_strand_id
1 'polypeptide(L)'
;MSGKDFGEFLKVTRKQHGYKTQKQLAEVSGISQTTLSRIEAGTQRPQPETLRVLAEHLRPYTYGELMEKAGYFTGLPFEDRAFVMDMFDESEQYEYDRTVESLIESLAKNEKFNPEALVFLESELDPLFKAEGWTDIEFTPAQLKQLIRELDTNIEYKQLIHKALNRVVQLLNSNTKDESQQYVPQTIAAHHDGEDWTEEELEDIEEFKELLKLRRQLRKNKE
;
A
#
# COMPACT_ATOMS: atom_id res chain seq x y z
N MET A 1 -2.88 -21.35 4.70
CA MET A 1 -3.13 -21.05 6.13
C MET A 1 -4.64 -21.15 6.37
N SER A 2 -5.09 -21.53 7.57
CA SER A 2 -6.51 -21.51 7.91
C SER A 2 -7.00 -20.07 8.14
N GLY A 3 -8.29 -19.78 8.01
CA GLY A 3 -8.83 -18.44 8.28
C GLY A 3 -8.55 -17.93 9.70
N LYS A 4 -8.35 -18.85 10.66
CA LYS A 4 -7.94 -18.54 12.04
C LYS A 4 -6.49 -18.07 12.15
N ASP A 5 -5.62 -18.58 11.29
CA ASP A 5 -4.20 -18.19 11.27
C ASP A 5 -4.02 -16.78 10.71
N PHE A 6 -4.85 -16.39 9.72
CA PHE A 6 -4.85 -15.02 9.20
C PHE A 6 -5.35 -14.00 10.25
N GLY A 7 -6.41 -14.33 11.00
CA GLY A 7 -6.95 -13.43 12.03
C GLY A 7 -5.92 -13.07 13.11
N GLU A 8 -5.17 -14.07 13.61
CA GLU A 8 -4.11 -13.80 14.58
C GLU A 8 -2.92 -13.07 13.95
N PHE A 9 -2.56 -13.39 12.71
CA PHE A 9 -1.57 -12.62 11.94
C PHE A 9 -1.96 -11.13 11.88
N LEU A 10 -3.17 -10.81 11.43
CA LEU A 10 -3.63 -9.43 11.30
C LEU A 10 -3.57 -8.67 12.64
N LYS A 11 -3.98 -9.33 13.72
CA LYS A 11 -3.95 -8.75 15.07
C LYS A 11 -2.54 -8.46 15.57
N VAL A 12 -1.58 -9.35 15.30
CA VAL A 12 -0.16 -9.14 15.64
C VAL A 12 0.40 -7.99 14.82
N THR A 13 0.19 -8.02 13.51
CA THR A 13 0.63 -6.99 12.56
C THR A 13 0.09 -5.62 12.96
N ARG A 14 -1.21 -5.50 13.21
CA ARG A 14 -1.84 -4.25 13.66
C ARG A 14 -1.13 -3.65 14.88
N LYS A 15 -0.80 -4.48 15.88
CA LYS A 15 -0.11 -4.01 17.10
C LYS A 15 1.33 -3.58 16.83
N GLN A 16 2.05 -4.29 15.96
CA GLN A 16 3.42 -3.92 15.56
C GLN A 16 3.45 -2.56 14.87
N HIS A 17 2.39 -2.21 14.13
CA HIS A 17 2.20 -0.92 13.47
C HIS A 17 1.72 0.21 14.42
N GLY A 18 1.71 -0.04 15.73
CA GLY A 18 1.36 0.97 16.73
C GLY A 18 -0.14 1.13 17.01
N TYR A 19 -1.02 0.44 16.28
CA TYR A 19 -2.45 0.44 16.54
C TYR A 19 -2.77 -0.52 17.70
N LYS A 20 -2.86 0.02 18.91
CA LYS A 20 -3.15 -0.73 20.14
C LYS A 20 -4.54 -1.39 20.10
N THR A 21 -5.50 -0.75 19.44
CA THR A 21 -6.90 -1.23 19.35
C THR A 21 -7.37 -1.40 17.91
N GLN A 22 -8.37 -2.25 17.68
CA GLN A 22 -9.06 -2.38 16.39
C GLN A 22 -9.71 -1.06 15.98
N LYS A 23 -10.22 -0.29 16.95
CA LYS A 23 -10.81 1.03 16.71
C LYS A 23 -9.80 2.00 16.09
N GLN A 24 -8.55 2.00 16.55
CA GLN A 24 -7.51 2.86 15.98
C GLN A 24 -7.20 2.51 14.53
N LEU A 25 -7.11 1.22 14.19
CA LEU A 25 -6.95 0.82 12.80
C LEU A 25 -8.19 1.16 11.97
N ALA A 26 -9.39 0.97 12.51
CA ALA A 26 -10.65 1.34 11.84
C ALA A 26 -10.73 2.83 11.51
N GLU A 27 -10.33 3.70 12.44
CA GLU A 27 -10.35 5.15 12.27
C GLU A 27 -9.43 5.62 11.13
N VAL A 28 -8.27 4.98 10.95
CA VAL A 28 -7.33 5.36 9.89
C VAL A 28 -7.61 4.65 8.56
N SER A 29 -8.13 3.42 8.60
CA SER A 29 -8.37 2.61 7.39
C SER A 29 -9.76 2.77 6.79
N GLY A 30 -10.72 3.37 7.50
CA GLY A 30 -12.12 3.41 7.05
C GLY A 30 -12.84 2.07 7.14
N ILE A 31 -12.15 0.98 7.49
CA ILE A 31 -12.76 -0.35 7.74
C ILE A 31 -13.49 -0.30 9.07
N SER A 32 -14.72 -0.82 9.14
CA SER A 32 -15.45 -0.84 10.41
C SER A 32 -14.72 -1.64 11.49
N GLN A 33 -14.77 -1.16 12.75
CA GLN A 33 -14.21 -1.88 13.89
C GLN A 33 -14.80 -3.30 14.00
N THR A 34 -16.10 -3.45 13.73
CA THR A 34 -16.80 -4.74 13.77
C THR A 34 -16.22 -5.71 12.74
N THR A 35 -15.94 -5.24 11.52
CA THR A 35 -15.30 -6.02 10.46
C THR A 35 -13.91 -6.49 10.89
N LEU A 36 -13.06 -5.57 11.38
CA LEU A 36 -11.73 -5.92 11.90
C LEU A 36 -11.81 -6.93 13.05
N SER A 37 -12.79 -6.78 13.94
CA SER A 37 -12.98 -7.73 15.04
C SER A 37 -13.33 -9.13 14.56
N ARG A 38 -14.20 -9.27 13.55
CA ARG A 38 -14.60 -10.58 13.01
C ARG A 38 -13.46 -11.24 12.25
N ILE A 39 -12.66 -10.45 11.54
CA ILE A 39 -11.46 -10.90 10.83
C ILE A 39 -10.40 -11.37 11.82
N GLU A 40 -10.06 -10.56 12.82
CA GLU A 40 -9.05 -10.94 13.84
C GLU A 40 -9.47 -12.16 14.67
N ALA A 41 -10.77 -12.35 14.88
CA ALA A 41 -11.30 -13.56 15.53
C ALA A 41 -11.27 -14.81 14.63
N GLY A 42 -10.97 -14.65 13.33
CA GLY A 42 -11.01 -15.72 12.33
C GLY A 42 -12.42 -16.18 11.96
N THR A 43 -13.45 -15.42 12.38
CA THR A 43 -14.87 -15.73 12.09
C THR A 43 -15.33 -15.24 10.73
N GLN A 44 -14.61 -14.29 10.15
CA GLN A 44 -14.87 -13.72 8.84
C GLN A 44 -13.57 -13.70 8.05
N ARG A 45 -13.61 -14.19 6.81
CA ARG A 45 -12.51 -13.99 5.86
C ARG A 45 -12.57 -12.54 5.35
N PRO A 46 -11.44 -11.80 5.29
CA PRO A 46 -11.42 -10.46 4.70
C PRO A 46 -11.73 -10.55 3.20
N GLN A 47 -12.45 -9.57 2.65
CA GLN A 47 -12.65 -9.45 1.21
C GLN A 47 -11.43 -8.84 0.52
N PRO A 48 -11.25 -9.01 -0.80
CA PRO A 48 -10.14 -8.43 -1.56
C PRO A 48 -9.95 -6.93 -1.30
N GLU A 49 -11.03 -6.15 -1.32
CA GLU A 49 -11.01 -4.70 -1.10
C GLU A 49 -10.57 -4.37 0.33
N THR A 50 -11.00 -5.18 1.30
CA THR A 50 -10.52 -5.05 2.70
C THR A 50 -9.02 -5.32 2.78
N LEU A 51 -8.51 -6.30 2.04
CA LEU A 51 -7.07 -6.60 2.01
C LEU A 51 -6.27 -5.49 1.34
N ARG A 52 -6.79 -4.89 0.26
CA ARG A 52 -6.19 -3.75 -0.44
C ARG A 52 -6.02 -2.56 0.51
N VAL A 53 -7.10 -2.17 1.19
CA VAL A 53 -7.06 -1.09 2.20
C VAL A 53 -6.12 -1.44 3.36
N LEU A 54 -6.10 -2.70 3.82
CA LEU A 54 -5.18 -3.12 4.88
C LEU A 54 -3.71 -3.03 4.44
N ALA A 55 -3.38 -3.34 3.19
CA ALA A 55 -2.03 -3.23 2.64
C ALA A 55 -1.50 -1.79 2.72
N GLU A 56 -2.36 -0.80 2.45
CA GLU A 56 -2.01 0.62 2.56
C GLU A 56 -1.57 1.02 3.98
N HIS A 57 -2.20 0.45 5.01
CA HIS A 57 -2.01 0.84 6.41
C HIS A 57 -1.11 -0.10 7.23
N LEU A 58 -0.79 -1.30 6.72
CA LEU A 58 -0.02 -2.35 7.40
C LEU A 58 1.27 -2.75 6.65
N ARG A 59 1.89 -1.79 5.98
CA ARG A 59 3.16 -1.98 5.26
C ARG A 59 4.30 -2.46 6.18
N PRO A 60 5.07 -3.48 5.80
CA PRO A 60 5.45 -3.77 4.41
C PRO A 60 4.60 -4.82 3.71
N TYR A 61 3.50 -5.30 4.31
CA TYR A 61 2.70 -6.34 3.68
C TYR A 61 1.96 -5.81 2.45
N THR A 62 2.23 -6.41 1.30
CA THR A 62 1.58 -6.07 0.03
C THR A 62 0.18 -6.69 -0.05
N TYR A 63 -0.65 -6.18 -0.96
CA TYR A 63 -1.96 -6.77 -1.24
C TYR A 63 -1.84 -8.25 -1.65
N GLY A 64 -0.88 -8.61 -2.52
CA GLY A 64 -0.63 -9.99 -2.92
C GLY A 64 -0.25 -10.89 -1.73
N GLU A 65 0.62 -10.42 -0.85
CA GLU A 65 0.99 -11.16 0.37
C GLU A 65 -0.19 -11.37 1.32
N LEU A 66 -1.02 -10.34 1.51
CA LEU A 66 -2.20 -10.42 2.35
C LEU A 66 -3.24 -11.39 1.75
N MET A 67 -3.42 -11.38 0.42
CA MET A 67 -4.26 -12.34 -0.30
C MET A 67 -3.79 -13.78 -0.11
N GLU A 68 -2.49 -14.04 -0.21
CA GLU A 68 -1.94 -15.38 0.02
C GLU A 68 -2.19 -15.83 1.46
N LYS A 69 -1.88 -14.98 2.44
CA LYS A 69 -2.06 -15.30 3.87
C LYS A 69 -3.54 -15.53 4.21
N ALA A 70 -4.45 -14.81 3.55
CA ALA A 70 -5.90 -15.00 3.64
C ALA A 70 -6.40 -16.24 2.86
N GLY A 71 -5.52 -16.93 2.13
CA GLY A 71 -5.79 -18.19 1.46
C GLY A 71 -6.38 -18.08 0.06
N TYR A 72 -6.31 -16.92 -0.59
CA TYR A 72 -6.84 -16.72 -1.96
C TYR A 72 -6.11 -17.53 -3.01
N PHE A 73 -4.84 -17.86 -2.76
CA PHE A 73 -4.03 -18.66 -3.68
C PHE A 73 -3.98 -20.14 -3.32
N THR A 74 -4.86 -20.59 -2.42
CA THR A 74 -4.93 -22.01 -2.05
C THR A 74 -5.25 -22.85 -3.28
N GLY A 75 -4.42 -23.87 -3.56
CA GLY A 75 -4.58 -24.76 -4.71
C GLY A 75 -3.81 -24.34 -5.97
N LEU A 76 -3.14 -23.18 -5.95
CA LEU A 76 -2.18 -22.80 -6.98
C LEU A 76 -0.79 -23.43 -6.72
N PRO A 77 -0.10 -23.92 -7.77
CA PRO A 77 1.33 -24.26 -7.71
C PRO A 77 2.16 -23.10 -7.13
N PHE A 78 3.27 -23.41 -6.45
CA PHE A 78 4.13 -22.38 -5.85
C PHE A 78 4.61 -21.32 -6.86
N GLU A 79 5.03 -21.75 -8.04
CA GLU A 79 5.49 -20.85 -9.12
C GLU A 79 4.37 -19.91 -9.60
N ASP A 80 3.13 -20.39 -9.68
CA ASP A 80 1.97 -19.57 -10.04
C ASP A 80 1.63 -18.56 -8.94
N ARG A 81 1.90 -18.87 -7.66
CA ARG A 81 1.65 -17.95 -6.54
C ARG A 81 2.57 -16.75 -6.56
N ALA A 82 3.87 -16.98 -6.74
CA ALA A 82 4.85 -15.92 -6.84
C ALA A 82 4.54 -14.98 -8.01
N PHE A 83 4.17 -15.52 -9.18
CA PHE A 83 3.78 -14.72 -10.34
C PHE A 83 2.51 -13.90 -10.11
N VAL A 84 1.49 -14.48 -9.47
CA VAL A 84 0.24 -13.77 -9.19
C VAL A 84 0.45 -12.67 -8.14
N MET A 85 1.28 -12.92 -7.11
CA MET A 85 1.69 -11.89 -6.17
C MET A 85 2.42 -10.77 -6.90
N ASP A 86 3.43 -11.09 -7.70
CA ASP A 86 4.22 -10.13 -8.46
C ASP A 86 3.31 -9.27 -9.35
N MET A 87 2.30 -9.85 -10.01
CA MET A 87 1.33 -9.09 -10.81
C MET A 87 0.47 -8.12 -9.96
N PHE A 88 -0.01 -8.54 -8.80
CA PHE A 88 -0.77 -7.67 -7.90
C PHE A 88 0.12 -6.60 -7.27
N ASP A 89 1.34 -6.96 -6.91
CA ASP A 89 2.30 -6.11 -6.22
C ASP A 89 2.98 -5.14 -7.21
N GLU A 90 3.18 -5.51 -8.46
CA GLU A 90 3.59 -4.62 -9.56
C GLU A 90 2.56 -3.50 -9.75
N SER A 91 1.26 -3.81 -9.63
CA SER A 91 0.20 -2.79 -9.69
C SER A 91 0.23 -1.84 -8.49
N GLU A 92 0.51 -2.32 -7.27
CA GLU A 92 0.69 -1.51 -6.05
C GLU A 92 2.00 -0.72 -6.05
N GLN A 93 3.08 -1.28 -6.58
CA GLN A 93 4.39 -0.64 -6.70
C GLN A 93 4.32 0.50 -7.71
N TYR A 94 3.56 0.32 -8.80
CA TYR A 94 3.22 1.39 -9.75
C TYR A 94 2.35 2.47 -9.10
N GLU A 95 1.38 2.11 -8.27
CA GLU A 95 0.59 3.08 -7.49
C GLU A 95 1.43 3.82 -6.45
N TYR A 96 2.39 3.16 -5.86
CA TYR A 96 3.27 3.76 -4.87
C TYR A 96 4.26 4.73 -5.50
N ASP A 97 4.89 4.33 -6.60
CA ASP A 97 5.75 5.20 -7.39
C ASP A 97 4.94 6.39 -7.91
N ARG A 98 3.70 6.18 -8.40
CA ARG A 98 2.77 7.27 -8.76
C ARG A 98 2.45 8.20 -7.59
N THR A 99 2.27 7.67 -6.39
CA THR A 99 1.98 8.47 -5.18
C THR A 99 3.16 9.35 -4.80
N VAL A 100 4.37 8.78 -4.78
CA VAL A 100 5.58 9.54 -4.46
C VAL A 100 5.90 10.55 -5.57
N GLU A 101 5.78 10.16 -6.85
CA GLU A 101 5.95 11.06 -7.99
C GLU A 101 4.94 12.22 -7.94
N SER A 102 3.66 11.96 -7.64
CA SER A 102 2.62 12.97 -7.50
C SER A 102 2.92 13.95 -6.35
N LEU A 103 3.43 13.45 -5.22
CA LEU A 103 3.85 14.29 -4.10
C LEU A 103 5.03 15.20 -4.47
N ILE A 104 6.04 14.65 -5.16
CA ILE A 104 7.18 15.41 -5.69
C ILE A 104 6.69 16.50 -6.64
N GLU A 105 5.77 16.18 -7.56
CA GLU A 105 5.20 17.14 -8.50
C GLU A 105 4.42 18.24 -7.80
N SER A 106 3.60 17.89 -6.81
CA SER A 106 2.86 18.85 -6.01
C SER A 106 3.78 19.81 -5.26
N LEU A 107 4.81 19.29 -4.59
CA LEU A 107 5.81 20.09 -3.89
C LEU A 107 6.60 20.99 -4.85
N ALA A 108 7.03 20.46 -6.00
CA ALA A 108 7.76 21.23 -7.01
C ALA A 108 6.91 22.35 -7.61
N LYS A 109 5.65 22.05 -7.96
CA LYS A 109 4.69 23.03 -8.50
C LYS A 109 4.40 24.16 -7.52
N ASN A 110 4.41 23.87 -6.23
CA ASN A 110 4.19 24.85 -5.16
C ASN A 110 5.50 25.49 -4.65
N GLU A 111 6.61 25.36 -5.38
CA GLU A 111 7.94 25.91 -5.04
C GLU A 111 8.43 25.52 -3.63
N LYS A 112 8.01 24.33 -3.16
CA LYS A 112 8.27 23.84 -1.81
C LYS A 112 9.61 23.12 -1.66
N PHE A 113 10.29 22.79 -2.76
CA PHE A 113 11.70 22.37 -2.75
C PHE A 113 12.63 23.60 -2.58
N ASN A 114 12.38 24.36 -1.53
CA ASN A 114 13.23 25.49 -1.15
C ASN A 114 14.51 24.98 -0.44
N PRO A 115 15.53 25.83 -0.23
CA PRO A 115 16.78 25.39 0.40
C PRO A 115 16.61 24.72 1.76
N GLU A 116 15.64 25.17 2.57
CA GLU A 116 15.34 24.57 3.88
C GLU A 116 14.82 23.13 3.75
N ALA A 117 13.89 22.88 2.81
CA ALA A 117 13.39 21.56 2.52
C ALA A 117 14.47 20.63 1.96
N LEU A 118 15.37 21.14 1.11
CA LEU A 118 16.47 20.34 0.55
C LEU A 118 17.47 19.94 1.65
N VAL A 119 17.88 20.87 2.51
CA VAL A 119 18.76 20.57 3.66
C VAL A 119 18.10 19.56 4.60
N PHE A 120 16.79 19.67 4.83
CA PHE A 120 16.06 18.70 5.63
C PHE A 120 16.08 17.30 5.00
N LEU A 121 15.74 17.19 3.71
CA LEU A 121 15.76 15.92 2.97
C LEU A 121 17.15 15.29 2.98
N GLU A 122 18.20 16.08 2.74
CA GLU A 122 19.59 15.64 2.83
C GLU A 122 19.89 15.08 4.22
N SER A 123 19.54 15.81 5.29
CA SER A 123 19.83 15.36 6.65
C SER A 123 19.14 14.05 7.05
N GLU A 124 17.96 13.78 6.49
CA GLU A 124 17.15 12.58 6.80
C GLU A 124 17.55 11.38 5.93
N LEU A 125 17.85 11.60 4.66
CA LEU A 125 18.03 10.53 3.67
C LEU A 125 19.51 10.19 3.44
N ASP A 126 20.38 11.19 3.34
CA ASP A 126 21.79 11.00 2.98
C ASP A 126 22.53 9.98 3.89
N PRO A 127 22.33 9.97 5.24
CA PRO A 127 22.95 8.95 6.09
C PRO A 127 22.51 7.52 5.78
N LEU A 128 21.25 7.35 5.37
CA LEU A 128 20.65 6.04 5.08
C LEU A 128 21.19 5.50 3.75
N PHE A 129 21.23 6.35 2.73
CA PHE A 129 21.76 5.98 1.42
C PHE A 129 23.27 5.72 1.43
N LYS A 130 24.03 6.50 2.20
CA LYS A 130 25.48 6.28 2.39
C LYS A 130 25.81 4.96 3.08
N ALA A 131 24.94 4.48 3.96
CA ALA A 131 25.14 3.19 4.62
C ALA A 131 25.15 2.02 3.61
N GLU A 132 24.44 2.17 2.49
CA GLU A 132 24.38 1.20 1.38
C GLU A 132 25.37 1.51 0.24
N GLY A 133 26.27 2.47 0.45
CA GLY A 133 27.30 2.83 -0.52
C GLY A 133 26.85 3.79 -1.63
N TRP A 134 25.65 4.36 -1.53
CA TRP A 134 25.23 5.43 -2.44
C TRP A 134 25.83 6.76 -1.98
N THR A 135 26.51 7.47 -2.89
CA THR A 135 27.13 8.77 -2.60
C THR A 135 26.68 9.82 -3.59
N ASP A 136 26.81 11.08 -3.20
CA ASP A 136 26.58 12.25 -4.06
C ASP A 136 25.16 12.33 -4.64
N ILE A 137 24.17 11.88 -3.86
CA ILE A 137 22.75 12.02 -4.21
C ILE A 137 22.30 13.46 -3.94
N GLU A 138 21.73 14.14 -4.94
CA GLU A 138 21.00 15.38 -4.70
C GLU A 138 19.49 15.09 -4.63
N PHE A 139 18.80 15.62 -3.62
CA PHE A 139 17.37 15.36 -3.43
C PHE A 139 16.49 16.37 -4.18
N THR A 140 16.89 16.73 -5.41
CA THR A 140 16.09 17.58 -6.30
C THR A 140 14.88 16.80 -6.83
N PRO A 141 13.79 17.47 -7.29
CA PRO A 141 12.62 16.77 -7.83
C PRO A 141 12.95 15.79 -8.96
N ALA A 142 13.84 16.18 -9.88
CA ALA A 142 14.23 15.34 -11.00
C ALA A 142 15.03 14.12 -10.54
N GLN A 143 15.99 14.32 -9.62
CA GLN A 143 16.81 13.24 -9.11
C GLN A 143 16.04 12.32 -8.16
N LEU A 144 15.09 12.82 -7.38
CA LEU A 144 14.19 11.99 -6.58
C LEU A 144 13.32 11.07 -7.45
N LYS A 145 12.78 11.58 -8.56
CA LYS A 145 12.03 10.74 -9.52
C LYS A 145 12.92 9.68 -10.14
N GLN A 146 14.14 10.03 -10.53
CA GLN A 146 15.12 9.08 -11.05
C GLN A 146 15.49 8.03 -10.00
N LEU A 147 15.74 8.45 -8.76
CA LEU A 147 16.09 7.60 -7.64
C LEU A 147 14.96 6.61 -7.33
N ILE A 148 13.69 7.02 -7.36
CA ILE A 148 12.54 6.11 -7.19
C ILE A 148 12.53 5.02 -8.27
N ARG A 149 12.83 5.37 -9.52
CA ARG A 149 12.90 4.40 -10.63
C ARG A 149 14.08 3.44 -10.48
N GLU A 150 15.20 3.92 -9.99
CA GLU A 150 16.41 3.11 -9.75
C GLU A 150 16.28 2.20 -8.53
N LEU A 151 15.50 2.62 -7.53
CA LEU A 151 15.19 1.86 -6.32
C LEU A 151 14.13 0.78 -6.52
N ASP A 152 13.78 0.44 -7.77
CA ASP A 152 12.69 -0.44 -8.19
C ASP A 152 12.12 -1.36 -7.08
N THR A 153 12.79 -2.47 -6.76
CA THR A 153 12.37 -3.48 -5.75
C THR A 153 12.67 -3.10 -4.30
N ASN A 154 13.38 -2.00 -4.06
CA ASN A 154 13.75 -1.55 -2.72
C ASN A 154 12.67 -0.64 -2.11
N ILE A 155 11.55 -1.30 -1.76
CA ILE A 155 10.36 -0.68 -1.18
C ILE A 155 10.70 0.12 0.10
N GLU A 156 11.64 -0.36 0.91
CA GLU A 156 12.02 0.30 2.18
C GLU A 156 12.59 1.71 1.94
N TYR A 157 13.47 1.86 0.95
CA TYR A 157 14.06 3.18 0.65
C TYR A 157 13.05 4.13 -0.02
N LYS A 158 12.16 3.60 -0.86
CA LYS A 158 11.02 4.39 -1.39
C LYS A 158 10.12 4.89 -0.24
N GLN A 159 9.92 4.09 0.81
CA GLN A 159 9.17 4.50 2.01
C GLN A 159 9.85 5.58 2.83
N LEU A 160 11.17 5.49 2.97
CA LEU A 160 11.96 6.53 3.64
C LEU A 160 11.85 7.86 2.88
N ILE A 161 11.95 7.84 1.54
CA ILE A 161 11.76 9.01 0.69
C ILE A 161 10.33 9.58 0.88
N HIS A 162 9.29 8.75 0.76
CA HIS A 162 7.91 9.21 0.92
C HIS A 162 7.65 9.83 2.30
N LYS A 163 8.18 9.23 3.36
CA LYS A 163 8.06 9.73 4.73
C LYS A 163 8.77 11.07 4.91
N ALA A 164 9.97 11.22 4.35
CA ALA A 164 10.73 12.47 4.40
C ALA A 164 9.97 13.59 3.66
N LEU A 165 9.42 13.31 2.47
CA LEU A 165 8.61 14.27 1.70
C LEU A 165 7.32 14.69 2.44
N ASN A 166 6.63 13.75 3.11
CA ASN A 166 5.46 14.09 3.93
C ASN A 166 5.83 14.97 5.14
N ARG A 167 7.02 14.76 5.74
CA ARG A 167 7.52 15.65 6.79
C ARG A 167 7.80 17.05 6.27
N VAL A 168 8.34 17.18 5.05
CA VAL A 168 8.49 18.49 4.37
C VAL A 168 7.14 19.18 4.23
N VAL A 169 6.10 18.47 3.78
CA VAL A 169 4.72 19.02 3.72
C VAL A 169 4.27 19.54 5.09
N GLN A 170 4.46 18.75 6.15
CA GLN A 170 4.07 19.13 7.51
C GLN A 170 4.83 20.36 8.03
N LEU A 171 6.14 20.41 7.82
CA LEU A 171 6.99 21.56 8.22
C LEU A 171 6.52 22.84 7.52
N LEU A 172 6.26 22.76 6.22
CA LEU A 172 5.84 23.92 5.42
C LEU A 172 4.41 24.36 5.73
N ASN A 173 3.53 23.44 6.10
CA ASN A 173 2.17 23.75 6.52
C ASN A 173 2.10 24.25 7.97
N SER A 174 3.04 23.89 8.84
CA SER A 174 3.09 24.37 10.22
C SER A 174 3.44 25.86 10.35
N ASN A 175 3.96 26.48 9.28
CA ASN A 175 4.14 27.93 9.16
C ASN A 175 2.88 28.70 8.70
N THR A 176 1.81 27.99 8.35
CA THR A 176 0.47 28.55 8.11
C THR A 176 -0.45 28.06 9.23
N LYS A 177 -0.77 28.93 10.19
CA LYS A 177 -1.92 28.68 11.07
C LYS A 177 -3.18 28.63 10.22
N ASP A 178 -3.65 27.43 9.89
CA ASP A 178 -5.06 27.21 9.65
C ASP A 178 -5.49 25.85 10.22
N GLU A 179 -6.10 25.94 11.40
CA GLU A 179 -6.87 24.88 12.02
C GLU A 179 -8.17 24.71 11.22
N SER A 180 -8.21 23.90 10.16
CA SER A 180 -9.45 23.25 9.69
C SER A 180 -9.28 22.45 8.39
N GLN A 181 -8.75 21.23 8.48
CA GLN A 181 -9.28 20.14 7.65
C GLN A 181 -9.46 18.91 8.53
N GLN A 182 -10.57 18.92 9.25
CA GLN A 182 -11.11 17.72 9.90
C GLN A 182 -11.49 16.75 8.77
N TYR A 183 -10.63 15.77 8.49
CA TYR A 183 -10.98 14.63 7.65
C TYR A 183 -12.20 13.96 8.29
N VAL A 184 -13.34 14.10 7.63
CA VAL A 184 -14.55 13.33 7.95
C VAL A 184 -14.44 12.08 7.09
N PRO A 185 -14.06 10.91 7.64
CA PRO A 185 -14.03 9.69 6.86
C PRO A 185 -15.42 9.43 6.28
N GLN A 186 -15.51 9.30 4.96
CA GLN A 186 -16.65 8.61 4.38
C GLN A 186 -16.62 7.19 4.94
N THR A 187 -17.62 6.89 5.76
CA THR A 187 -17.83 5.52 6.23
C THR A 187 -18.14 4.69 4.99
N ILE A 188 -17.26 3.76 4.62
CA ILE A 188 -17.58 2.72 3.65
C ILE A 188 -18.54 1.76 4.37
N ALA A 189 -19.79 2.21 4.49
CA ALA A 189 -20.92 1.37 4.84
C ALA A 189 -21.36 0.66 3.56
N ALA A 190 -20.67 -0.40 3.18
CA ALA A 190 -21.27 -1.38 2.29
C ALA A 190 -22.24 -2.21 3.14
N HIS A 191 -23.50 -1.77 3.17
CA HIS A 191 -24.59 -2.71 3.35
C HIS A 191 -24.52 -3.70 2.17
N HIS A 192 -24.13 -4.94 2.44
CA HIS A 192 -24.47 -6.06 1.56
C HIS A 192 -25.16 -7.14 2.38
N ASP A 193 -26.39 -6.84 2.78
CA ASP A 193 -27.41 -7.87 3.01
C ASP A 193 -28.10 -8.11 1.65
N GLY A 194 -27.52 -8.92 0.78
CA GLY A 194 -28.10 -9.25 -0.52
C GLY A 194 -27.09 -9.86 -1.49
N GLU A 195 -27.51 -10.85 -2.26
CA GLU A 195 -26.71 -11.76 -3.10
C GLU A 195 -26.14 -11.14 -4.39
N ASP A 196 -26.04 -9.82 -4.50
CA ASP A 196 -25.63 -9.13 -5.73
C ASP A 196 -24.20 -8.59 -5.64
N TRP A 197 -23.44 -8.64 -6.74
CA TRP A 197 -22.07 -8.13 -6.81
C TRP A 197 -22.06 -6.66 -7.27
N THR A 198 -21.17 -5.84 -6.72
CA THR A 198 -20.96 -4.45 -7.14
C THR A 198 -20.23 -4.37 -8.49
N GLU A 199 -20.32 -3.22 -9.18
CA GLU A 199 -19.70 -3.04 -10.51
C GLU A 199 -18.17 -3.22 -10.48
N GLU A 200 -17.51 -2.76 -9.41
CA GLU A 200 -16.07 -2.94 -9.19
C GLU A 200 -15.72 -4.42 -8.95
N GLU A 201 -16.53 -5.13 -8.16
CA GLU A 201 -16.35 -6.58 -7.97
C GLU A 201 -16.58 -7.36 -9.26
N LEU A 202 -17.53 -6.92 -10.10
CA LEU A 202 -17.76 -7.50 -11.42
C LEU A 202 -16.58 -7.25 -12.37
N GLU A 203 -15.95 -6.08 -12.29
CA GLU A 203 -14.76 -5.73 -13.06
C GLU A 203 -13.54 -6.58 -12.62
N ASP A 204 -13.28 -6.68 -11.32
CA ASP A 204 -12.23 -7.55 -10.74
C ASP A 204 -12.47 -9.04 -11.11
N ILE A 205 -13.73 -9.50 -11.10
CA ILE A 205 -14.12 -10.83 -11.55
C ILE A 205 -13.88 -11.01 -13.06
N GLU A 206 -14.14 -9.98 -13.86
CA GLU A 206 -13.97 -10.03 -15.31
C GLU A 206 -12.49 -10.05 -15.70
N GLU A 207 -11.64 -9.25 -15.04
CA GLU A 207 -10.19 -9.28 -15.18
C GLU A 207 -9.62 -10.67 -14.81
N PHE A 208 -10.10 -11.25 -13.70
CA PHE A 208 -9.74 -12.61 -13.30
C PHE A 208 -10.15 -13.67 -14.34
N LYS A 209 -11.34 -13.53 -14.95
CA LYS A 209 -11.80 -14.42 -16.04
C LYS A 209 -10.93 -14.30 -17.28
N GLU A 210 -10.55 -13.09 -17.70
CA GLU A 210 -9.69 -12.87 -18.86
C GLU A 210 -8.30 -13.50 -18.66
N LEU A 211 -7.77 -13.41 -17.46
CA LEU A 211 -6.49 -14.03 -17.11
C LEU A 211 -6.55 -15.56 -17.15
N LEU A 212 -7.65 -16.16 -16.69
CA LEU A 212 -7.89 -17.61 -16.84
C LEU A 212 -8.07 -18.04 -18.30
N LYS A 213 -8.66 -17.20 -19.16
CA LYS A 213 -8.74 -17.43 -20.61
C LYS A 213 -7.35 -17.40 -21.25
N LEU A 214 -6.52 -16.43 -20.90
CA LEU A 214 -5.13 -16.32 -21.36
C LEU A 214 -4.33 -17.58 -20.97
N ARG A 215 -4.48 -18.05 -19.72
CA ARG A 215 -3.85 -19.28 -19.22
C ARG A 215 -4.27 -20.54 -19.98
N ARG A 216 -5.55 -20.65 -20.39
CA ARG A 216 -6.03 -21.76 -21.23
C ARG A 216 -5.42 -21.73 -22.63
N GLN A 217 -5.20 -20.55 -23.20
CA GLN A 217 -4.55 -20.40 -24.51
C GLN A 217 -3.06 -20.73 -24.44
N LEU A 218 -2.35 -20.25 -23.42
CA LEU A 218 -0.93 -20.52 -23.21
C LEU A 218 -0.63 -22.01 -22.96
N ARG A 219 -1.55 -22.73 -22.28
CA ARG A 219 -1.44 -24.19 -22.11
C ARG A 219 -1.70 -24.95 -23.41
N LYS A 220 -2.70 -24.55 -24.20
CA LYS A 220 -2.99 -25.18 -25.51
C LYS A 220 -1.88 -24.97 -26.54
N ASN A 221 -1.10 -23.89 -26.43
CA ASN A 221 0.01 -23.61 -27.33
C ASN A 221 1.33 -24.29 -26.92
N LYS A 222 1.36 -24.96 -25.76
CA LYS A 222 2.52 -25.72 -25.25
C LYS A 222 2.36 -27.25 -25.42
N GLU A 223 1.23 -27.72 -25.96
CA GLU A 223 0.97 -29.09 -26.40
C GLU A 223 1.06 -29.18 -27.93
#